data_AF-A0AB39I7U8-F1
#
_entry.id   AF-A0AB39I7U8-F1
#
_cell.length_a   1.000
_cell.length_b   1.000
_cell.length_c   1.000
_cell.angle_alpha   90.00
_cell.angle_beta   90.00
_cell.angle_gamma   90.00
#
_symmetry.space_group_name_H-M   'P 1'
#
loop_
_entity.id
_entity.type
_entity.pdbx_description
1 polymer ?
#
loop_
_entity_poly.entity_id
_entity_poly.type
_entity_poly.pdbx_seq_one_letter_code
_entity_poly.pdbx_strand_id
1 'polypeptide(L)'
;MFAQWAGDHQTRAFREMLVDARLYGIVPIAQLLRSASDWRLCSAQPFAVAPATQWPAVRSTLQLLKTLGDKGILKRYEVVSAYRDPRLNRCAGGAIGSAHTRAFAVDVLLPSWADPTPLCQFWQTEGKAWNMGLGRYPSGRIHIDTAGFRTWGGDFSAGSSFCAVPVDKPQSK
;
A
#
# COMPACT_ATOMS: atom_id res chain seq x y z
N MET A 1 15.96 10.49 -12.26
CA MET A 1 16.10 10.00 -10.87
C MET A 1 16.03 8.47 -10.79
N PHE A 2 14.89 7.83 -11.11
CA PHE A 2 14.79 6.35 -11.01
C PHE A 2 15.80 5.60 -11.89
N ALA A 3 15.96 5.98 -13.16
CA ALA A 3 16.87 5.29 -14.08
C ALA A 3 18.32 5.28 -13.58
N GLN A 4 18.80 6.40 -13.05
CA GLN A 4 20.12 6.52 -12.43
C GLN A 4 20.22 5.59 -11.20
N TRP A 5 19.28 5.72 -10.26
CA TRP A 5 19.26 4.87 -9.07
C TRP A 5 19.24 3.37 -9.43
N ALA A 6 18.44 2.98 -10.43
CA ALA A 6 18.33 1.58 -10.88
C ALA A 6 19.59 1.08 -11.61
N GLY A 7 20.42 1.97 -12.16
CA GLY A 7 21.73 1.64 -12.72
C GLY A 7 22.76 1.31 -11.64
N ASP A 8 22.65 1.98 -10.49
CA ASP A 8 23.58 1.82 -9.36
C ASP A 8 23.16 0.72 -8.35
N HIS A 9 21.97 0.13 -8.52
CA HIS A 9 21.39 -0.82 -7.56
C HIS A 9 20.94 -2.13 -8.24
N GLN A 10 21.12 -3.26 -7.55
CA GLN A 10 20.68 -4.57 -8.03
C GLN A 10 19.16 -4.69 -7.98
N THR A 11 18.50 -4.55 -9.13
CA THR A 11 17.03 -4.70 -9.25
C THR A 11 16.60 -5.92 -10.08
N ARG A 12 17.56 -6.64 -10.68
CA ARG A 12 17.30 -7.72 -11.64
C ARG A 12 16.48 -8.86 -11.03
N ALA A 13 16.95 -9.45 -9.94
CA ALA A 13 16.28 -10.59 -9.30
C ALA A 13 14.86 -10.25 -8.83
N PHE A 14 14.64 -9.01 -8.37
CA PHE A 14 13.29 -8.55 -8.02
C PHE A 14 12.38 -8.46 -9.25
N ARG A 15 12.87 -7.94 -10.38
CA ARG A 15 12.11 -7.89 -11.64
C ARG A 15 11.80 -9.29 -12.18
N GLU A 16 12.77 -10.19 -12.13
CA GLU A 16 12.59 -11.60 -12.54
C GLU A 16 11.51 -12.26 -11.68
N MET A 17 11.54 -12.10 -10.36
CA MET A 17 10.49 -12.60 -9.47
C MET A 17 9.09 -12.09 -9.85
N LEU A 18 8.96 -10.82 -10.24
CA LEU A 18 7.69 -10.25 -10.69
C LEU A 18 7.22 -10.86 -12.02
N VAL A 19 8.16 -11.10 -12.96
CA VAL A 19 7.86 -11.72 -14.26
C VAL A 19 7.41 -13.16 -14.07
N ASP A 20 8.14 -13.95 -13.28
CA ASP A 20 7.83 -15.35 -13.00
C ASP A 20 6.47 -15.50 -12.31
N ALA A 21 6.14 -14.58 -11.41
CA ALA A 21 4.85 -14.52 -10.74
C ALA A 21 3.71 -13.98 -11.63
N ARG A 22 3.99 -13.52 -12.86
CA ARG A 22 3.05 -12.83 -13.76
C ARG A 22 2.43 -11.57 -13.13
N LEU A 23 3.20 -10.88 -12.30
CA LEU A 23 2.82 -9.65 -11.59
C LEU A 23 3.62 -8.43 -12.08
N TYR A 24 4.54 -8.61 -13.02
CA TYR A 24 5.22 -7.51 -13.68
C TYR A 24 4.21 -6.64 -14.45
N GLY A 25 4.30 -5.32 -14.28
CA GLY A 25 3.44 -4.36 -14.98
C GLY A 25 2.12 -4.02 -14.28
N ILE A 26 1.73 -4.72 -13.20
CA ILE A 26 0.56 -4.34 -12.39
C ILE A 26 0.70 -2.94 -11.80
N VAL A 27 1.92 -2.62 -11.33
CA VAL A 27 2.34 -1.28 -10.92
C VAL A 27 3.60 -0.93 -11.70
N PRO A 28 3.74 0.30 -12.24
CA PRO A 28 4.99 0.73 -12.85
C PRO A 28 6.17 0.55 -11.89
N ILE A 29 7.26 -0.07 -12.36
CA ILE A 29 8.38 -0.47 -11.48
C ILE A 29 8.97 0.70 -10.67
N ALA A 30 9.01 1.90 -11.24
CA ALA A 30 9.50 3.10 -10.56
C ALA A 30 8.59 3.54 -9.40
N GLN A 31 7.29 3.26 -9.47
CA GLN A 31 6.35 3.52 -8.37
C GLN A 31 6.41 2.41 -7.33
N LEU A 32 6.53 1.15 -7.77
CA LEU A 32 6.60 -0.01 -6.89
C LEU A 32 7.86 0.00 -5.99
N LEU A 33 8.96 0.56 -6.49
CA LEU A 33 10.21 0.69 -5.75
C LEU A 33 10.32 2.01 -4.98
N ARG A 34 9.32 2.90 -5.04
CA ARG A 34 9.35 4.19 -4.32
C ARG A 34 9.28 3.96 -2.82
N SER A 35 10.21 4.54 -2.05
CA SER A 35 10.35 4.24 -0.61
C SER A 35 9.27 4.92 0.24
N ALA A 36 9.34 6.23 0.43
CA ALA A 36 8.34 7.06 1.10
C ALA A 36 8.44 8.51 0.61
N SER A 37 7.37 9.31 0.69
CA SER A 37 7.44 10.73 0.29
C SER A 37 8.44 11.56 1.11
N ASP A 38 8.66 11.17 2.37
CA ASP A 38 9.55 11.88 3.29
C ASP A 38 11.02 11.48 3.13
N TRP A 39 11.37 10.68 2.11
CA TRP A 39 12.75 10.21 1.90
C TRP A 39 13.78 11.34 1.95
N ARG A 40 13.46 12.50 1.37
CA ARG A 40 14.36 13.66 1.33
C ARG A 40 14.50 14.31 2.71
N LEU A 41 13.39 14.51 3.42
CA LEU A 41 13.38 15.02 4.79
C LEU A 41 14.17 14.08 5.72
N CYS A 42 14.06 12.78 5.49
CA CYS A 42 14.70 11.74 6.28
C CYS A 42 16.12 11.39 5.83
N SER A 43 16.67 12.08 4.82
CA SER A 43 18.00 11.77 4.27
C SER A 43 18.16 10.28 3.91
N ALA A 44 17.10 9.69 3.35
CA ALA A 44 17.02 8.30 2.92
C ALA A 44 17.07 8.20 1.39
N GLN A 45 17.08 6.98 0.86
CA GLN A 45 17.02 6.77 -0.60
C GLN A 45 15.58 6.95 -1.12
N PRO A 46 15.39 7.53 -2.32
CA PRO A 46 14.06 7.70 -2.93
C PRO A 46 13.41 6.37 -3.35
N PHE A 47 14.21 5.33 -3.52
CA PHE A 47 13.77 3.99 -3.90
C PHE A 47 14.43 2.92 -3.04
N ALA A 48 13.76 1.79 -2.91
CA ALA A 48 14.26 0.62 -2.20
C ALA A 48 13.64 -0.67 -2.77
N VAL A 49 14.42 -1.74 -2.78
CA VAL A 49 13.93 -3.09 -3.07
C VAL A 49 13.57 -3.76 -1.74
N ALA A 50 12.35 -4.32 -1.64
CA ALA A 50 11.97 -5.12 -0.48
C ALA A 50 12.94 -6.31 -0.32
N PRO A 51 13.35 -6.67 0.91
CA PRO A 51 14.15 -7.86 1.17
C PRO A 51 13.51 -9.11 0.56
N ALA A 52 14.33 -10.06 0.10
CA ALA A 52 13.85 -11.29 -0.54
C ALA A 52 12.87 -12.09 0.33
N THR A 53 13.05 -12.06 1.64
CA THR A 53 12.14 -12.68 2.62
C THR A 53 10.72 -12.09 2.60
N GLN A 54 10.54 -10.88 2.07
CA GLN A 54 9.25 -10.21 1.94
C GLN A 54 8.62 -10.36 0.55
N TRP A 55 9.31 -10.96 -0.43
CA TRP A 55 8.77 -11.13 -1.78
C TRP A 55 7.47 -11.95 -1.85
N PRO A 56 7.21 -12.96 -0.99
CA PRO A 56 5.88 -13.56 -0.90
C PRO A 56 4.77 -12.53 -0.61
N ALA A 57 5.05 -11.57 0.26
CA ALA A 57 4.09 -10.53 0.62
C ALA A 57 3.97 -9.45 -0.46
N VAL A 58 5.06 -9.11 -1.16
CA VAL A 58 5.02 -8.30 -2.40
C VAL A 58 4.06 -8.93 -3.41
N ARG A 59 4.22 -10.24 -3.67
CA ARG A 59 3.36 -10.97 -4.61
C ARG A 59 1.89 -10.93 -4.18
N SER A 60 1.63 -11.18 -2.89
CA SER A 60 0.27 -11.14 -2.33
C SER A 60 -0.39 -9.77 -2.49
N THR A 61 0.30 -8.69 -2.14
CA THR A 61 -0.22 -7.32 -2.30
C THR A 61 -0.44 -6.96 -3.77
N LEU A 62 0.48 -7.33 -4.68
CA LEU A 62 0.29 -7.08 -6.11
C LEU A 62 -0.85 -7.92 -6.72
N GLN A 63 -1.05 -9.16 -6.25
CA GLN A 63 -2.18 -9.99 -6.66
C GLN A 63 -3.51 -9.40 -6.20
N LEU A 64 -3.57 -8.81 -5.00
CA LEU A 64 -4.72 -8.04 -4.54
C LEU A 64 -4.97 -6.83 -5.44
N LEU A 65 -3.95 -6.01 -5.73
CA LEU A 65 -4.09 -4.86 -6.64
C LEU A 65 -4.57 -5.28 -8.03
N LYS A 66 -4.03 -6.37 -8.58
CA LYS A 66 -4.50 -6.94 -9.85
C LYS A 66 -5.98 -7.30 -9.77
N THR A 67 -6.40 -8.00 -8.72
CA THR A 67 -7.79 -8.41 -8.51
C THR A 67 -8.73 -7.22 -8.42
N LEU A 68 -8.35 -6.17 -7.68
CA LEU A 68 -9.10 -4.92 -7.59
C LEU A 68 -9.20 -4.21 -8.95
N GLY A 69 -8.13 -4.23 -9.74
CA GLY A 69 -8.12 -3.69 -11.10
C GLY A 69 -9.01 -4.47 -12.05
N ASP A 70 -8.91 -5.80 -12.07
CA ASP A 70 -9.70 -6.71 -12.90
C ASP A 70 -11.21 -6.58 -12.60
N LYS A 71 -11.59 -6.42 -11.33
CA LYS A 71 -12.97 -6.15 -10.87
C LYS A 71 -13.42 -4.71 -11.10
N GLY A 72 -12.53 -3.84 -11.56
CA GLY A 72 -12.81 -2.44 -11.82
C GLY A 72 -12.99 -1.56 -10.58
N ILE A 73 -12.58 -2.04 -9.41
CA ILE A 73 -12.64 -1.34 -8.11
C ILE A 73 -11.53 -0.29 -8.00
N LEU A 74 -10.31 -0.63 -8.46
CA LEU A 74 -9.14 0.25 -8.37
C LEU A 74 -8.45 0.35 -9.74
N LYS A 75 -8.97 1.24 -10.60
CA LYS A 75 -8.52 1.36 -12.01
C LYS A 75 -7.41 2.36 -12.24
N ARG A 76 -7.47 3.53 -11.58
CA ARG A 76 -6.52 4.63 -11.75
C ARG A 76 -5.98 5.04 -10.41
N TYR A 77 -4.68 4.88 -10.23
CA TYR A 77 -3.98 5.22 -9.01
C TYR A 77 -2.49 5.43 -9.31
N GLU A 78 -1.81 6.12 -8.40
CA GLU A 78 -0.35 6.19 -8.35
C GLU A 78 0.14 5.57 -7.04
N VAL A 79 1.09 4.62 -7.09
CA VAL A 79 1.78 4.16 -5.88
C VAL A 79 2.84 5.20 -5.51
N VAL A 80 2.69 5.80 -4.33
CA VAL A 80 3.55 6.89 -3.85
C VAL A 80 4.46 6.50 -2.70
N SER A 81 4.31 5.28 -2.20
CA SER A 81 5.08 4.70 -1.10
C SER A 81 4.91 3.19 -1.13
N ALA A 82 5.99 2.43 -0.97
CA ALA A 82 5.96 0.97 -1.00
C ALA A 82 6.81 0.40 0.15
N TYR A 83 7.84 -0.39 -0.11
CA TYR A 83 8.74 -0.84 0.95
C TYR A 83 9.47 0.34 1.60
N ARG A 84 9.48 0.37 2.94
CA ARG A 84 10.26 1.32 3.73
C ARG A 84 11.27 0.56 4.56
N ASP A 85 12.54 0.98 4.51
CA ASP A 85 13.50 0.49 5.48
C ASP A 85 13.11 0.98 6.91
N PRO A 86 13.50 0.27 7.98
CA PRO A 86 13.09 0.61 9.34
C PRO A 86 13.52 2.02 9.80
N ARG A 87 14.65 2.54 9.33
CA ARG A 87 15.14 3.88 9.70
C ARG A 87 14.26 4.94 9.04
N LEU A 88 13.98 4.82 7.74
CA LEU A 88 13.06 5.70 7.04
C LEU A 88 11.66 5.66 7.65
N ASN A 89 11.13 4.47 7.94
CA ASN A 89 9.80 4.35 8.55
C ASN A 89 9.72 5.10 9.89
N ARG A 90 10.73 4.97 10.76
CA ARG A 90 10.78 5.70 12.03
C ARG A 90 10.84 7.21 11.84
N CYS A 91 11.69 7.69 10.95
CA CYS A 91 11.82 9.13 10.67
C CYS A 91 10.51 9.72 10.11
N ALA A 92 9.83 8.99 9.22
CA ALA A 92 8.56 9.40 8.63
C ALA A 92 7.35 9.25 9.59
N GLY A 93 7.58 9.01 10.88
CA GLY A 93 6.52 8.83 11.89
C GLY A 93 5.71 7.54 11.72
N GLY A 94 6.22 6.56 10.99
CA GLY A 94 5.57 5.27 10.78
C GLY A 94 5.50 4.43 12.05
N ALA A 95 4.42 3.68 12.21
CA ALA A 95 4.21 2.79 13.35
C ALA A 95 5.30 1.70 13.44
N ILE A 96 5.59 1.23 14.65
CA ILE A 96 6.57 0.15 14.92
C ILE A 96 6.21 -1.12 14.12
N GLY A 97 4.91 -1.47 14.07
CA GLY A 97 4.38 -2.62 13.35
C GLY A 97 3.95 -2.34 11.90
N SER A 98 4.46 -1.28 11.27
CA SER A 98 4.07 -0.85 9.92
C SER A 98 4.18 -1.98 8.89
N ALA A 99 3.13 -2.16 8.08
CA ALA A 99 3.17 -3.16 7.01
C ALA A 99 4.25 -2.85 5.96
N HIS A 100 4.55 -1.57 5.71
CA HIS A 100 5.63 -1.15 4.80
C HIS A 100 7.00 -1.73 5.16
N THR A 101 7.27 -2.00 6.44
CA THR A 101 8.56 -2.51 6.91
C THR A 101 8.58 -4.02 7.04
N ARG A 102 7.47 -4.65 7.46
CA ARG A 102 7.44 -6.06 7.87
C ARG A 102 6.85 -7.02 6.84
N ALA A 103 5.94 -6.55 5.99
CA ALA A 103 5.11 -7.42 5.16
C ALA A 103 4.74 -6.80 3.81
N PHE A 104 5.42 -5.72 3.42
CA PHE A 104 5.11 -4.93 2.23
C PHE A 104 3.70 -4.31 2.21
N ALA A 105 3.64 -3.05 1.85
CA ALA A 105 2.38 -2.33 1.65
C ALA A 105 2.58 -1.30 0.56
N VAL A 106 1.49 -0.81 0.00
CA VAL A 106 1.50 0.36 -0.88
C VAL A 106 0.62 1.45 -0.30
N ASP A 107 1.08 2.70 -0.42
CA ASP A 107 0.20 3.84 -0.31
C ASP A 107 -0.08 4.37 -1.70
N VAL A 108 -1.36 4.55 -2.01
CA VAL A 108 -1.82 5.02 -3.32
C VAL A 108 -2.48 6.38 -3.22
N LEU A 109 -2.26 7.20 -4.24
CA LEU A 109 -3.07 8.36 -4.54
C LEU A 109 -4.10 7.98 -5.60
N LEU A 110 -5.35 8.32 -5.32
CA LEU A 110 -6.39 8.30 -6.33
C LEU A 110 -6.50 9.67 -7.01
N PRO A 111 -6.98 9.74 -8.26
CA PRO A 111 -7.43 11.00 -8.83
C PRO A 111 -8.44 11.69 -7.91
N SER A 112 -8.46 13.03 -7.89
CA SER A 112 -9.33 13.81 -6.99
C SER A 112 -10.83 13.53 -7.16
N TRP A 113 -11.24 13.05 -8.34
CA TRP A 113 -12.62 12.70 -8.68
C TRP A 113 -12.98 11.23 -8.37
N ALA A 114 -12.02 10.40 -7.98
CA ALA A 114 -12.28 8.97 -7.77
C ALA A 114 -12.92 8.71 -6.41
N ASP A 115 -13.98 7.90 -6.42
CA ASP A 115 -14.66 7.44 -5.20
C ASP A 115 -13.91 6.23 -4.60
N PRO A 116 -13.46 6.29 -3.32
CA PRO A 116 -12.83 5.16 -2.65
C PRO A 116 -13.85 4.15 -2.08
N THR A 117 -15.16 4.43 -2.09
CA THR A 117 -16.20 3.57 -1.51
C THR A 117 -16.20 2.13 -2.04
N PRO A 118 -15.95 1.85 -3.34
CA PRO A 118 -15.82 0.48 -3.83
C PRO A 118 -14.73 -0.34 -3.14
N LEU A 119 -13.64 0.29 -2.67
CA LEU A 119 -12.61 -0.42 -1.89
C LEU A 119 -13.14 -0.87 -0.53
N CYS A 120 -13.99 -0.06 0.11
CA CYS A 120 -14.62 -0.44 1.37
C CYS A 120 -15.59 -1.59 1.21
N GLN A 121 -16.42 -1.57 0.17
CA GLN A 121 -17.34 -2.68 -0.13
C GLN A 121 -16.58 -3.98 -0.37
N PHE A 122 -15.48 -3.92 -1.13
CA PHE A 122 -14.61 -5.08 -1.33
C PHE A 122 -13.97 -5.53 -0.02
N TRP A 123 -13.46 -4.62 0.80
CA TRP A 123 -12.86 -4.97 2.08
C TRP A 123 -13.88 -5.65 3.02
N GLN A 124 -15.11 -5.15 3.08
CA GLN A 124 -16.17 -5.73 3.91
C GLN A 124 -16.57 -7.15 3.47
N THR A 125 -16.59 -7.41 2.16
CA THR A 125 -17.10 -8.66 1.58
C THR A 125 -16.02 -9.71 1.32
N GLU A 126 -14.86 -9.29 0.80
CA GLU A 126 -13.75 -10.15 0.38
C GLU A 126 -12.47 -9.94 1.21
N GLY A 127 -12.35 -8.82 1.93
CA GLY A 127 -11.09 -8.42 2.60
C GLY A 127 -10.56 -9.43 3.62
N LYS A 128 -11.45 -10.18 4.29
CA LYS A 128 -11.04 -11.23 5.24
C LYS A 128 -10.28 -12.36 4.55
N ALA A 129 -10.71 -12.78 3.36
CA ALA A 129 -10.03 -13.82 2.59
C ALA A 129 -8.65 -13.37 2.09
N TRP A 130 -8.47 -12.07 1.91
CA TRP A 130 -7.20 -11.46 1.49
C TRP A 130 -6.26 -11.06 2.63
N ASN A 131 -6.67 -11.21 3.89
CA ASN A 131 -6.01 -10.56 5.02
C ASN A 131 -5.75 -9.06 4.75
N MET A 132 -6.72 -8.40 4.12
CA MET A 132 -6.56 -7.05 3.58
C MET A 132 -6.50 -6.01 4.69
N GLY A 133 -5.37 -5.33 4.78
CA GLY A 133 -5.26 -4.06 5.49
C GLY A 133 -5.69 -2.92 4.57
N LEU A 134 -6.67 -2.13 5.00
CA LEU A 134 -7.16 -0.97 4.24
C LEU A 134 -7.25 0.26 5.14
N GLY A 135 -6.44 1.28 4.85
CA GLY A 135 -6.40 2.50 5.64
C GLY A 135 -6.52 3.77 4.80
N ARG A 136 -6.89 4.88 5.43
CA ARG A 136 -6.85 6.20 4.79
C ARG A 136 -6.19 7.22 5.70
N TYR A 137 -5.06 7.74 5.25
CA TYR A 137 -4.33 8.79 5.96
C TYR A 137 -5.09 10.13 5.91
N PRO A 138 -4.85 11.07 6.84
CA PRO A 138 -5.35 12.44 6.76
C PRO A 138 -5.06 13.15 5.43
N SER A 139 -3.94 12.80 4.79
CA SER A 139 -3.55 13.32 3.47
C SER A 139 -4.44 12.83 2.32
N GLY A 140 -5.38 11.92 2.58
CA GLY A 140 -6.24 11.28 1.59
C GLY A 140 -5.63 10.06 0.91
N ARG A 141 -4.34 9.76 1.13
CA ARG A 141 -3.68 8.54 0.64
C ARG A 141 -4.35 7.29 1.20
N ILE A 142 -4.47 6.27 0.37
CA ILE A 142 -5.04 4.98 0.76
C ILE A 142 -3.91 3.98 0.95
N HIS A 143 -3.89 3.34 2.11
CA HIS A 143 -2.97 2.26 2.44
C HIS A 143 -3.58 0.90 2.08
N ILE A 144 -2.81 0.04 1.40
CA ILE A 144 -3.23 -1.31 1.02
C ILE A 144 -2.10 -2.31 1.32
N ASP A 145 -2.43 -3.37 2.04
CA ASP A 145 -1.54 -4.51 2.32
C ASP A 145 -2.32 -5.81 2.49
N THR A 146 -1.62 -6.94 2.57
CA THR A 146 -2.21 -8.27 2.86
C THR A 146 -1.65 -8.89 4.15
N ALA A 147 -1.30 -8.06 5.14
CA ALA A 147 -0.62 -8.47 6.36
C ALA A 147 -1.56 -8.69 7.57
N GLY A 148 -2.88 -8.57 7.37
CA GLY A 148 -3.91 -8.81 8.38
C GLY A 148 -5.19 -8.04 8.08
N PHE A 149 -6.35 -8.68 8.24
CA PHE A 149 -7.67 -8.09 7.98
C PHE A 149 -7.98 -6.98 8.99
N ARG A 150 -7.81 -5.72 8.58
CA ARG A 150 -8.01 -4.54 9.43
C ARG A 150 -8.31 -3.30 8.62
N THR A 151 -8.95 -2.33 9.25
CA THR A 151 -9.14 -1.01 8.68
C THR A 151 -8.93 0.10 9.71
N TRP A 152 -8.55 1.28 9.24
CA TRP A 152 -8.30 2.46 10.06
C TRP A 152 -8.44 3.74 9.23
N GLY A 153 -8.53 4.90 9.88
CA GLY A 153 -8.70 6.19 9.19
C GLY A 153 -7.81 7.32 9.69
N GLY A 154 -8.33 8.54 9.64
CA GLY A 154 -7.54 9.77 9.80
C GLY A 154 -6.76 9.87 11.12
N ASP A 155 -7.26 9.28 12.21
CA ASP A 155 -6.57 9.27 13.51
C ASP A 155 -5.73 7.99 13.74
N PHE A 156 -5.52 7.19 12.69
CA PHE A 156 -4.82 5.90 12.72
C PHE A 156 -5.50 4.81 13.56
N SER A 157 -6.72 5.03 14.02
CA SER A 157 -7.53 4.04 14.74
C SER A 157 -8.57 3.39 13.83
N ALA A 158 -9.09 2.23 14.26
CA ALA A 158 -10.20 1.57 13.59
C ALA A 158 -11.50 2.39 13.62
N GLY A 159 -11.70 3.18 14.68
CA GLY A 159 -12.92 3.98 14.88
C GLY A 159 -13.08 5.13 13.88
N SER A 160 -11.99 5.61 13.28
CA SER A 160 -12.02 6.62 12.23
C SER A 160 -12.04 6.06 10.82
N SER A 161 -12.12 4.72 10.66
CA SER A 161 -12.11 4.09 9.35
C SER A 161 -13.22 4.63 8.45
N PHE A 162 -12.85 4.98 7.22
CA PHE A 162 -13.78 5.35 6.15
C PHE A 162 -14.58 4.18 5.59
N CYS A 163 -14.27 2.94 6.01
CA CYS A 163 -14.98 1.72 5.63
C CYS A 163 -15.91 1.19 6.72
N ALA A 164 -15.90 1.78 7.92
CA ALA A 164 -16.89 1.48 8.92
C ALA A 164 -18.25 2.04 8.46
N VAL A 165 -19.29 1.20 8.48
CA VAL A 165 -20.67 1.67 8.32
C VAL A 165 -20.98 2.59 9.50
N PRO A 166 -21.66 3.73 9.32
CA PRO A 166 -22.16 4.51 10.44
C PRO A 166 -22.96 3.56 11.35
N VAL A 167 -22.55 3.43 12.61
CA VAL A 167 -23.42 2.82 13.60
C VAL A 167 -24.59 3.79 13.73
N ASP A 168 -25.78 3.39 13.30
CA ASP A 168 -27.00 4.12 13.63
C ASP A 168 -26.97 4.37 15.14
N LYS A 169 -26.74 5.62 15.54
CA LYS A 169 -26.94 5.99 16.95
C LYS A 169 -28.42 5.76 17.20
N PRO A 170 -28.82 4.97 18.21
CA PRO A 170 -30.21 4.91 18.60
C PRO A 170 -30.65 6.35 18.89
N GLN A 171 -31.68 6.82 18.20
CA GLN A 171 -32.32 8.08 18.55
C GLN A 171 -32.86 7.91 19.97
N SER A 172 -32.26 8.63 20.92
CA SER A 172 -32.83 8.78 22.25
C SER A 172 -34.22 9.35 22.10
N LYS A 173 -35.23 8.57 22.50
CA LYS A 173 -36.59 9.06 22.75
C LYS A 173 -36.59 10.00 23.95
#